data_AF-A0A845R6Y6-F1
#
_entry.id   AF-A0A845R6Y6-F1
#
_cell.length_a   1.000
_cell.length_b   1.000
_cell.length_c   1.000
_cell.angle_alpha   90.00
_cell.angle_beta   90.00
_cell.angle_gamma   90.00
#
_symmetry.space_group_name_H-M   'P 1'
#
loop_
_entity.id
_entity.type
_entity.pdbx_description
1 polymer ?
#
loop_
_entity_poly.entity_id
_entity_poly.type
_entity_poly.pdbx_seq_one_letter_code
_entity_poly.pdbx_strand_id
1 'polypeptide(L)'
;MEFMDVSKMPFSKEVAEHYGYTALANKRGMWPVQPGVLQNLALLPQALDENQKIRIIFDYDPNFHRALVQVFEDEAAGTGAAERK
;
A
#
# COMPACT_ATOMS: atom_id res chain seq x y z
N MET A 1 -21.60 6.12 -5.74
CA MET A 1 -20.67 5.13 -5.19
C MET A 1 -19.88 5.87 -4.12
N GLU A 2 -20.19 5.67 -2.84
CA GLU A 2 -19.46 6.35 -1.75
C GLU A 2 -18.05 5.78 -1.67
N PHE A 3 -17.04 6.64 -1.79
CA PHE A 3 -15.67 6.28 -1.50
C PHE A 3 -15.53 6.16 0.03
N MET A 4 -15.55 4.93 0.55
CA MET A 4 -15.31 4.69 1.96
C MET A 4 -13.88 5.13 2.32
N ASP A 5 -13.77 5.97 3.36
CA ASP A 5 -12.50 6.35 3.98
C ASP A 5 -11.87 5.13 4.68
N VAL A 6 -11.08 4.38 3.91
CA VAL A 6 -10.36 3.16 4.33
C VAL A 6 -9.35 3.40 5.46
N SER A 7 -9.07 4.66 5.84
CA SER A 7 -8.27 4.97 7.04
C SER A 7 -9.00 4.63 8.34
N LYS A 8 -10.33 4.41 8.29
CA LYS A 8 -11.17 4.10 9.46
C LYS A 8 -11.47 2.62 9.68
N MET A 9 -10.97 1.72 8.81
CA MET A 9 -11.12 0.28 9.06
C MET A 9 -10.07 -0.16 10.10
N PRO A 10 -10.45 -0.89 11.18
CA PRO A 10 -9.52 -1.30 12.24
C PRO A 10 -8.33 -2.10 11.71
N PHE A 11 -8.53 -2.77 10.58
CA PHE A 11 -7.55 -3.57 9.87
C PHE A 11 -6.40 -2.76 9.25
N SER A 12 -6.64 -1.50 8.86
CA SER A 12 -5.60 -0.68 8.24
C SER A 12 -4.61 -0.12 9.26
N LYS A 13 -5.07 0.11 10.49
CA LYS A 13 -4.23 0.55 11.60
C LYS A 13 -3.22 -0.51 12.03
N GLU A 14 -3.67 -1.76 12.20
CA GLU A 14 -2.78 -2.87 12.58
C GLU A 14 -1.64 -3.08 11.57
N VAL A 15 -1.97 -3.08 10.28
CA VAL A 15 -0.97 -3.25 9.21
C VAL A 15 -0.01 -2.05 9.16
N ALA A 16 -0.51 -0.82 9.35
CA ALA A 16 0.33 0.37 9.42
C ALA A 16 1.30 0.31 10.61
N GLU A 17 0.80 -0.04 11.80
CA GLU A 17 1.61 -0.16 13.02
C GLU A 17 2.68 -1.25 12.88
N HIS A 18 2.32 -2.42 12.34
CA HIS A 18 3.26 -3.52 12.12
C HIS A 18 4.42 -3.10 11.21
N TYR A 19 4.14 -2.40 10.11
CA TYR A 19 5.16 -1.94 9.16
C TYR A 19 5.77 -0.57 9.48
N GLY A 20 5.47 0.01 10.65
CA GLY A 20 6.11 1.24 11.13
C GLY A 20 5.62 2.53 10.49
N TYR A 21 4.41 2.55 9.95
CA TYR A 21 3.80 3.73 9.32
C TYR A 21 2.84 4.47 10.26
N THR A 22 2.91 5.78 10.25
CA THR A 22 1.93 6.67 10.91
C THR A 22 0.71 6.93 10.03
N ALA A 23 0.88 6.84 8.72
CA ALA A 23 -0.17 6.99 7.71
C ALA A 23 0.16 6.12 6.49
N LEU A 24 -0.88 5.61 5.84
CA LEU A 24 -0.76 4.82 4.61
C LEU A 24 -1.14 5.65 3.38
N ALA A 25 -0.59 5.32 2.23
CA ALA A 25 -0.97 5.92 0.95
C ALA A 25 -2.48 5.76 0.67
N ASN A 26 -3.05 6.75 -0.02
CA ASN A 26 -4.45 6.70 -0.46
C ASN A 26 -4.71 5.49 -1.38
N LYS A 27 -3.80 5.23 -2.32
CA LYS A 27 -3.80 4.03 -3.15
C LYS A 27 -2.96 2.94 -2.47
N ARG A 28 -3.63 1.91 -1.96
CA ARG A 28 -2.98 0.81 -1.24
C ARG A 28 -3.75 -0.50 -1.37
N GLY A 29 -3.04 -1.59 -1.15
CA GLY A 29 -3.59 -2.94 -1.04
C GLY A 29 -2.99 -3.67 0.15
N MET A 30 -3.78 -4.54 0.78
CA MET A 30 -3.33 -5.43 1.85
C MET A 30 -3.59 -6.86 1.40
N TRP A 31 -2.53 -7.59 1.09
CA TRP A 31 -2.63 -8.93 0.51
C TRP A 31 -2.44 -9.99 1.60
N PRO A 32 -3.27 -11.04 1.67
CA PRO A 32 -3.03 -12.17 2.56
C PRO A 32 -1.65 -12.78 2.31
N VAL A 33 -0.87 -12.98 3.37
CA VAL A 33 0.38 -13.73 3.26
C VAL A 33 0.04 -15.21 3.13
N GLN A 34 0.21 -15.72 1.93
CA GLN A 34 -0.02 -17.11 1.54
C GLN A 34 1.01 -17.52 0.48
N PRO A 35 1.24 -18.82 0.25
CA PRO A 35 2.09 -19.28 -0.85
C PRO A 35 1.64 -18.63 -2.16
N GLY A 36 2.57 -17.98 -2.87
CA GLY A 36 2.25 -17.27 -4.11
C GLY A 36 2.01 -15.76 -3.98
N VAL A 37 2.04 -15.17 -2.78
CA VAL A 37 1.69 -13.74 -2.60
C VAL A 37 2.63 -12.78 -3.34
N LEU A 38 3.92 -13.11 -3.47
CA LEU A 38 4.89 -12.27 -4.18
C LEU A 38 4.65 -12.24 -5.69
N GLN A 39 4.03 -13.27 -6.25
CA GLN A 39 3.69 -13.36 -7.66
C GLN A 39 2.66 -12.29 -8.05
N ASN A 40 1.88 -11.77 -7.10
CA ASN A 40 0.96 -10.66 -7.33
C ASN A 40 1.69 -9.38 -7.77
N LEU A 41 2.99 -9.22 -7.49
CA LEU A 41 3.78 -8.08 -7.98
C LEU A 41 3.81 -8.02 -9.52
N ALA A 42 3.74 -9.17 -10.19
CA ALA A 42 3.69 -9.23 -11.66
C ALA A 42 2.39 -8.65 -12.25
N LEU A 43 1.34 -8.49 -11.42
CA LEU A 43 0.08 -7.87 -11.83
C LEU A 43 0.10 -6.35 -11.71
N LEU A 44 1.08 -5.78 -10.98
CA LEU A 44 1.15 -4.34 -10.76
C LEU A 44 1.18 -3.55 -12.07
N PRO A 45 1.99 -3.87 -13.10
CA PRO A 45 2.01 -3.09 -14.34
C PRO A 45 0.63 -2.89 -15.00
N GLN A 46 -0.28 -3.86 -14.86
CA GLN A 46 -1.62 -3.77 -15.46
C GLN A 46 -2.54 -2.76 -14.75
N ALA A 47 -2.19 -2.37 -13.51
CA ALA A 47 -2.97 -1.47 -12.68
C ALA A 47 -2.40 -0.04 -12.64
N LEU A 48 -1.32 0.23 -13.38
CA LEU A 48 -0.57 1.49 -13.34
C LEU A 48 -0.67 2.24 -14.67
N ASP A 49 -0.57 3.57 -14.61
CA ASP A 49 -0.46 4.43 -15.79
C ASP A 49 1.01 4.69 -16.12
N GLU A 50 1.47 4.17 -17.25
CA GLU A 50 2.85 4.34 -17.73
C GLU A 50 3.21 5.80 -18.05
N ASN A 51 2.22 6.69 -18.17
CA ASN A 51 2.45 8.11 -18.44
C ASN A 51 2.68 8.95 -17.17
N GLN A 52 2.62 8.33 -16.00
CA GLN A 52 2.78 9.01 -14.72
C GLN A 52 4.00 8.49 -13.96
N LYS A 53 4.65 9.39 -13.23
CA LYS A 53 5.68 8.98 -12.28
C LYS A 53 5.01 8.34 -11.08
N ILE A 54 5.38 7.08 -10.84
CA ILE A 54 4.81 6.26 -9.79
C ILE A 54 5.93 5.73 -8.89
N ARG A 55 5.71 5.76 -7.57
CA ARG A 55 6.51 5.03 -6.58
C ARG A 55 5.62 3.96 -5.95
N ILE A 56 6.12 2.74 -5.88
CA ILE A 56 5.45 1.64 -5.17
C ILE A 56 6.35 1.19 -4.03
N ILE A 57 5.76 1.05 -2.85
CA ILE A 57 6.38 0.42 -1.69
C ILE A 57 5.64 -0.89 -1.44
N PHE A 58 6.38 -1.99 -1.40
CA PHE A 58 5.86 -3.29 -1.03
C PHE A 58 6.58 -3.77 0.23
N ASP A 59 5.83 -3.90 1.32
CA ASP A 59 6.33 -4.43 2.59
C ASP A 59 5.79 -5.84 2.81
N TYR A 60 6.69 -6.74 3.20
CA TYR A 60 6.41 -8.15 3.39
C TYR A 60 7.14 -8.67 4.63
N ASP A 61 6.40 -9.35 5.50
CA ASP A 61 6.94 -10.12 6.62
C ASP A 61 6.31 -11.52 6.55
N PRO A 62 7.10 -12.60 6.40
CA PRO A 62 6.57 -13.96 6.37
C PRO A 62 5.88 -14.37 7.68
N ASN A 63 6.15 -13.70 8.79
CA ASN A 63 5.55 -13.97 10.11
C ASN A 63 4.30 -13.14 10.39
N PHE A 64 3.92 -12.25 9.47
CA PHE A 64 2.72 -11.43 9.57
C PHE A 64 1.69 -11.86 8.55
N HIS A 65 0.41 -11.69 8.86
CA HIS A 65 -0.68 -12.26 8.07
C HIS A 65 -1.04 -11.45 6.82
N ARG A 66 -0.39 -10.30 6.59
CA ARG A 66 -0.66 -9.38 5.48
C ARG A 66 0.61 -8.75 4.92
N ALA A 67 0.78 -8.78 3.61
CA ALA A 67 1.69 -7.89 2.91
C ALA A 67 0.99 -6.55 2.62
N LEU A 68 1.77 -5.47 2.56
CA LEU A 68 1.27 -4.13 2.29
C LEU A 68 1.86 -3.63 0.96
N VAL A 69 0.99 -3.20 0.05
CA VAL A 69 1.39 -2.44 -1.14
C VAL A 69 0.87 -1.03 -1.04
N GLN A 70 1.72 -0.04 -1.24
CA GLN A 70 1.40 1.38 -1.25
C GLN A 70 1.84 1.97 -2.58
N VAL A 71 0.95 2.71 -3.24
CA VAL A 71 1.19 3.36 -4.52
C VAL A 71 1.10 4.87 -4.33
N PHE A 72 2.16 5.56 -4.72
CA PHE A 72 2.27 7.01 -4.70
C PHE A 72 2.40 7.48 -6.14
N GLU A 73 1.40 8.22 -6.59
CA GLU A 73 1.46 8.97 -7.84
C GLU A 73 2.04 10.35 -7.51
N ASP A 74 2.94 10.85 -8.35
CA ASP A 74 3.52 12.18 -8.19
C ASP A 74 2.44 13.23 -8.58
N GLU A 75 1.46 13.45 -7.72
CA GLU A 75 0.68 14.69 -7.76
C GLU A 75 1.67 15.79 -7.38
N ALA A 76 1.89 16.73 -8.30
CA ALA A 76 2.75 17.88 -8.07
C ALA A 76 2.54 18.45 -6.65
N ALA A 77 3.55 18.27 -5.79
CA ALA A 77 3.73 18.90 -4.48
C ALA A 77 2.47 19.04 -3.60
N GLY A 78 2.20 18.05 -2.75
CA GLY A 78 1.14 18.19 -1.75
C GLY A 78 1.06 17.06 -0.72
N THR A 79 2.02 17.01 0.21
CA THR A 79 1.92 16.40 1.56
C THR A 79 1.33 14.99 1.68
N GLY A 80 2.21 14.01 1.88
CA GLY A 80 1.85 12.67 2.34
C GLY A 80 2.84 11.59 1.94
N ALA A 81 4.14 11.89 1.87
CA ALA A 81 5.13 10.83 1.84
C ALA A 81 4.96 10.03 3.13
N ALA A 82 4.72 8.73 3.03
CA ALA A 82 4.67 7.87 4.20
C ALA A 82 6.03 7.93 4.91
N GLU A 83 6.11 8.71 5.98
CA GLU A 83 7.28 8.77 6.83
C GLU A 83 7.35 7.48 7.63
N ARG A 84 8.39 6.69 7.39
CA ARG A 84 8.76 5.57 8.26
C ARG A 84 9.38 6.16 9.52
N LYS A 85 8.98 5.67 10.68
CA LYS A 85 9.63 6.00 11.96
C LYS A 85 11.02 5.40 12.05
#